data_AF-A0A7M4FC71-F1
#
_entry.id   AF-A0A7M4FC71-F1
#
_cell.length_a   1.000
_cell.length_b   1.000
_cell.length_c   1.000
_cell.angle_alpha   90.00
_cell.angle_beta   90.00
_cell.angle_gamma   90.00
#
_symmetry.space_group_name_H-M   'P 1'
#
loop_
_entity.id
_entity.type
_entity.pdbx_description
1 polymer ?
#
loop_
_entity_poly.entity_id
_entity_poly.type
_entity_poly.pdbx_seq_one_letter_code
_entity_poly.pdbx_strand_id
1 'polypeptide(L)'
;FRRNTDQTMTFRERVLHRNLQSKLSNQGLVFLLLTSSVTTESCSTYRLEHALHRPQEGLFQKVPLVVTNLGMAEQQGYRTVAGSCISAGFGKAVRKHRSDFFYEDGSLKEVQKINEMYATLQEELKKTCTKVEVSERTVEKLLAEVGQLKREIKRKKEQTQTSGENKSSSNEPPENIFLCQALQTFFPHSGLQTCIVSLQGRPILEHCCNTDHNINITEKLTLMLEDSDFPKGGMKQLTKRKARATTAGPRSLKKSRPLKLHQKLFQGDQEDSDQERKITLSGTETDEAALEKLKDTDEYPHSPTF
;
A
#
# COMPACT_ATOMS: atom_id res chain seq x y z
N PHE A 1 6.69 9.07 4.12
CA PHE A 1 6.88 8.20 2.94
C PHE A 1 5.56 7.50 2.63
N ARG A 2 5.14 7.49 1.37
CA ARG A 2 3.93 6.83 0.89
C ARG A 2 4.25 5.99 -0.35
N ARG A 3 3.35 5.08 -0.71
CA ARG A 3 3.46 4.25 -1.91
C ARG A 3 2.20 4.40 -2.75
N ASN A 4 2.37 4.56 -4.07
CA ASN A 4 1.29 4.66 -5.05
C ASN A 4 0.26 5.74 -4.71
N THR A 5 0.72 6.92 -4.30
CA THR A 5 -0.15 8.07 -3.98
C THR A 5 0.33 9.34 -4.66
N ASP A 6 -0.59 10.28 -4.85
CA ASP A 6 -0.29 11.62 -5.37
C ASP A 6 0.67 12.40 -4.47
N GLN A 7 1.40 13.32 -5.09
CA GLN A 7 2.37 14.19 -4.44
C GLN A 7 1.71 15.42 -3.80
N THR A 8 0.75 15.15 -2.93
CA THR A 8 -0.04 16.14 -2.18
C THR A 8 -0.18 15.74 -0.70
N MET A 9 -0.11 16.74 0.20
CA MET A 9 -0.30 16.51 1.63
C MET A 9 -1.75 16.12 1.95
N THR A 10 -1.93 15.11 2.78
CA THR A 10 -3.28 14.72 3.23
C THR A 10 -3.77 15.62 4.37
N PHE A 11 -5.08 15.60 4.62
CA PHE A 11 -5.67 16.30 5.77
C PHE A 11 -4.97 15.92 7.09
N ARG A 12 -4.75 14.63 7.35
CA ARG A 12 -4.08 14.15 8.55
C ARG A 12 -2.67 14.73 8.70
N GLU A 13 -1.89 14.75 7.61
CA GLU A 13 -0.54 15.30 7.65
C GLU A 13 -0.54 16.80 7.89
N ARG A 14 -1.48 17.56 7.32
CA ARG A 14 -1.61 19.01 7.57
C ARG A 14 -1.92 19.30 9.02
N VAL A 15 -2.84 18.54 9.63
CA VAL A 15 -3.19 18.67 11.06
C VAL A 15 -2.00 18.27 11.94
N LEU A 16 -1.36 17.14 11.64
CA LEU A 16 -0.21 16.67 12.40
C LEU A 16 0.96 17.65 12.32
N HIS A 17 1.24 18.21 11.14
CA HIS A 17 2.30 19.21 10.96
C HIS A 17 2.05 20.44 11.82
N ARG A 18 0.83 20.99 11.82
CA ARG A 18 0.46 22.13 12.70
C ARG A 18 0.61 21.80 14.19
N ASN A 19 0.19 20.59 14.59
CA ASN A 19 0.36 20.15 15.98
C ASN A 19 1.84 20.05 16.36
N LEU A 20 2.69 19.52 15.46
CA LEU A 20 4.14 19.45 15.68
C LEU A 20 4.78 20.83 15.71
N GLN A 21 4.36 21.76 14.84
CA GLN A 21 4.84 23.16 14.89
C GLN A 21 4.57 23.80 16.24
N SER A 22 3.35 23.62 16.77
CA SER A 22 2.97 24.14 18.08
C SER A 22 3.74 23.48 19.22
N LYS A 23 3.91 22.16 19.18
CA LYS A 23 4.59 21.40 20.24
C LYS A 23 6.11 21.58 20.26
N LEU A 24 6.72 21.79 19.09
CA LEU A 24 8.17 22.00 18.94
C LEU A 24 8.53 23.49 18.91
N SER A 25 7.55 24.39 19.00
CA SER A 25 7.74 25.84 18.89
C SER A 25 8.53 26.27 17.65
N ASN A 26 8.40 25.53 16.54
CA ASN A 26 9.16 25.75 15.30
C ASN A 26 8.22 26.15 14.14
N GLN A 27 8.14 27.45 13.87
CA GLN A 27 7.34 28.00 12.77
C GLN A 27 7.95 27.74 11.39
N GLY A 28 9.25 27.43 11.32
CA GLY A 28 9.97 27.10 10.10
C GLY A 28 9.90 25.63 9.70
N LEU A 29 9.13 24.80 10.41
CA LEU A 29 9.06 23.36 10.15
C LEU A 29 8.60 23.09 8.71
N VAL A 30 9.39 22.29 8.01
CA VAL A 30 9.09 21.81 6.65
C VAL A 30 8.65 20.35 6.69
N PHE A 31 7.88 19.94 5.68
CA PHE A 31 7.38 18.58 5.53
C PHE A 31 7.89 17.96 4.24
N LEU A 32 8.77 16.97 4.34
CA LEU A 32 9.25 16.22 3.19
C LEU A 32 8.28 15.06 2.87
N LEU A 33 7.55 15.20 1.77
CA LEU A 33 6.71 14.14 1.24
C LEU A 33 7.50 13.34 0.20
N LEU A 34 7.66 12.03 0.45
CA LEU A 34 8.20 11.08 -0.52
C LEU A 34 7.09 10.11 -0.90
N THR A 35 6.87 9.94 -2.20
CA THR A 35 5.97 8.93 -2.76
C THR A 35 6.73 8.06 -3.74
N SER A 36 6.64 6.74 -3.57
CA SER A 36 7.16 5.78 -4.54
C SER A 36 5.99 5.19 -5.32
N SER A 37 6.02 5.27 -6.64
CA SER A 37 5.02 4.67 -7.52
C SER A 37 5.67 3.72 -8.51
N VAL A 38 4.95 2.66 -8.87
CA VAL A 38 5.32 1.83 -10.02
C VAL A 38 4.77 2.48 -11.28
N THR A 39 5.63 2.77 -12.26
CA THR A 39 5.24 3.47 -13.49
C THR A 39 4.68 2.51 -14.54
N THR A 40 5.14 1.26 -14.54
CA THR A 40 4.77 0.22 -15.51
C THR A 40 4.02 -0.91 -14.83
N GLU A 41 3.05 -1.51 -15.52
CA GLU A 41 2.30 -2.68 -15.00
C GLU A 41 3.22 -3.89 -14.74
N SER A 42 4.32 -3.99 -15.51
CA SER A 42 5.33 -5.02 -15.38
C SER A 42 6.27 -4.84 -14.19
N CYS A 43 6.12 -3.75 -13.41
CA CYS A 43 7.02 -3.41 -12.30
C CYS A 43 8.51 -3.29 -12.71
N SER A 44 8.78 -2.97 -13.98
CA SER A 44 10.12 -2.77 -14.52
C SER A 44 10.67 -1.36 -14.26
N THR A 45 9.79 -0.39 -14.00
CA THR A 45 10.18 1.01 -13.80
C THR A 45 9.49 1.58 -12.56
N TYR A 46 10.31 2.10 -11.65
CA TYR A 46 9.86 2.74 -10.42
C TYR A 46 10.16 4.23 -10.47
N ARG A 47 9.29 5.01 -9.83
CA ARG A 47 9.45 6.45 -9.69
C ARG A 47 9.40 6.80 -8.20
N LEU A 48 10.42 7.51 -7.72
CA LEU A 48 10.46 8.07 -6.37
C LEU A 48 10.35 9.60 -6.48
N GLU A 49 9.15 10.12 -6.29
CA GLU A 49 8.93 11.56 -6.28
C GLU A 49 9.09 12.11 -4.86
N HIS A 50 9.67 13.30 -4.74
CA HIS A 50 9.88 13.97 -3.48
C HIS A 50 9.52 15.46 -3.61
N ALA A 51 8.97 16.04 -2.56
CA ALA A 51 8.59 17.45 -2.52
C ALA A 51 8.62 17.94 -1.07
N LEU A 52 9.25 19.09 -0.87
CA LEU A 52 9.27 19.78 0.41
C LEU A 52 8.09 20.74 0.48
N HIS A 53 7.31 20.66 1.55
CA HIS A 53 6.17 21.54 1.78
C HIS A 53 6.42 22.41 3.01
N ARG A 54 6.07 23.69 2.92
CA ARG A 54 6.13 24.63 4.04
C ARG A 54 4.80 25.34 4.21
N PRO A 55 4.31 25.54 5.44
CA PRO A 55 3.15 26.38 5.64
C PRO A 55 3.50 27.85 5.41
N GLN A 56 2.70 28.52 4.60
CA GLN A 56 2.77 29.96 4.34
C GLN A 56 1.33 30.48 4.27
N GLU A 57 1.01 31.45 5.12
CA GLU A 57 -0.32 32.12 5.13
C GLU A 57 -1.51 31.15 5.26
N GLY A 58 -1.35 30.07 6.03
CA GLY A 58 -2.40 29.07 6.26
C GLY A 58 -2.51 27.98 5.19
N LEU A 59 -1.85 28.15 4.04
CA LEU A 59 -1.71 27.17 2.96
C LEU A 59 -0.34 26.48 3.03
N PHE A 60 -0.20 25.34 2.33
CA PHE A 60 1.07 24.65 2.19
C PHE A 60 1.60 24.86 0.78
N GLN A 61 2.82 25.40 0.67
CA GLN A 61 3.48 25.67 -0.60
C GLN A 61 4.65 24.71 -0.78
N LYS A 62 4.93 24.34 -2.05
CA LYS A 62 6.09 23.54 -2.42
C LYS A 62 7.34 24.42 -2.40
N VAL A 63 8.40 23.92 -1.76
CA VAL A 63 9.70 24.59 -1.66
C VAL A 63 10.72 23.83 -2.51
N PRO A 64 11.54 24.53 -3.32
CA PRO A 64 12.62 23.89 -4.08
C PRO A 64 13.59 23.14 -3.16
N LEU A 65 13.96 21.93 -3.55
CA LEU A 65 14.97 21.12 -2.87
C LEU A 65 16.15 20.92 -3.81
N VAL A 66 17.36 21.25 -3.34
CA VAL A 66 18.61 21.02 -4.07
C VAL A 66 19.44 19.99 -3.31
N VAL A 67 19.92 18.98 -4.04
CA VAL A 67 20.83 17.96 -3.49
C VAL A 67 22.25 18.33 -3.90
N THR A 68 23.07 18.70 -2.93
CA THR A 68 24.48 19.04 -3.13
C THR A 68 25.25 17.81 -3.62
N ASN A 69 26.09 18.00 -4.63
CA ASN A 69 26.90 16.94 -5.24
C ASN A 69 28.25 17.51 -5.69
N LEU A 70 29.22 16.64 -5.99
CA LEU A 70 30.57 17.03 -6.39
C LEU A 70 30.63 17.75 -7.75
N GLY A 71 29.66 17.51 -8.64
CA GLY A 71 29.57 18.19 -9.94
C GLY A 71 29.26 19.69 -9.84
N MET A 72 28.81 20.15 -8.67
CA MET A 72 28.62 21.58 -8.39
C MET A 72 29.95 22.34 -8.17
N ALA A 73 31.08 21.63 -8.09
CA ALA A 73 32.41 22.23 -7.95
C ALA A 73 33.02 22.52 -9.35
N GLU A 74 32.99 23.77 -9.78
CA GLU A 74 33.20 24.18 -11.19
C GLU A 74 34.66 24.40 -11.62
N GLN A 75 35.68 23.94 -10.87
CA GLN A 75 37.08 24.22 -11.24
C GLN A 75 37.96 22.97 -11.20
N GLN A 76 38.20 22.39 -12.39
CA GLN A 76 39.11 21.25 -12.59
C GLN A 76 40.23 21.53 -13.61
N GLY A 77 40.34 22.77 -14.09
CA GLY A 77 41.36 23.14 -15.08
C GLY A 77 42.73 23.32 -14.45
N TYR A 78 43.64 22.37 -14.65
CA TYR A 78 45.07 22.56 -14.36
C TYR A 78 45.78 23.24 -15.52
N ARG A 79 46.64 24.22 -15.22
CA ARG A 79 47.47 24.88 -16.23
C ARG A 79 48.66 23.97 -16.59
N THR A 80 48.68 23.44 -17.81
CA THR A 80 49.74 22.53 -18.30
C THR A 80 50.91 23.24 -18.97
N VAL A 81 50.72 24.46 -19.47
CA VAL A 81 51.75 25.24 -20.17
C VAL A 81 52.01 26.55 -19.43
N ALA A 82 53.28 26.77 -19.09
CA ALA A 82 53.75 28.06 -18.58
C ALA A 82 53.95 29.06 -19.73
N GLY A 83 53.59 30.32 -19.51
CA GLY A 83 54.00 31.39 -20.43
C GLY A 83 55.48 31.68 -20.23
N SER A 84 56.26 31.79 -21.30
CA SER A 84 57.68 32.18 -21.20
C SER A 84 57.80 33.64 -20.80
N CYS A 85 58.72 33.95 -19.88
CA CYS A 85 59.03 35.33 -19.48
C CYS A 85 60.55 35.52 -19.47
N ILE A 86 61.04 36.51 -20.23
CA ILE A 86 62.48 36.80 -20.39
C ILE A 86 62.98 37.73 -19.26
N SER A 87 62.10 38.22 -18.39
CA SER A 87 62.45 39.16 -17.32
C SER A 87 63.33 38.52 -16.25
N ALA A 88 64.59 38.96 -16.15
CA ALA A 88 65.51 38.55 -15.11
C ALA A 88 65.05 38.93 -13.69
N GLY A 89 64.35 40.07 -13.57
CA GLY A 89 63.78 40.55 -12.30
C GLY A 89 62.69 39.63 -11.76
N PHE A 90 61.81 39.15 -12.64
CA PHE A 90 60.76 38.20 -12.29
C PHE A 90 61.35 36.89 -11.75
N GLY A 91 62.29 36.28 -12.46
CA GLY A 91 62.95 35.05 -12.03
C GLY A 91 63.68 35.20 -10.69
N LYS A 92 64.32 36.35 -10.43
CA LYS A 92 64.99 36.63 -9.15
C LYS A 92 63.99 36.72 -7.99
N ALA A 93 62.86 37.38 -8.19
CA ALA A 93 61.80 37.49 -7.18
C ALA A 93 61.17 36.13 -6.86
N VAL A 94 60.81 35.35 -7.88
CA VAL A 94 60.24 33.99 -7.70
C VAL A 94 61.22 33.09 -6.96
N ARG A 95 62.52 33.11 -7.32
CA ARG A 95 63.53 32.32 -6.59
C ARG A 95 63.69 32.75 -5.13
N LYS A 96 63.63 34.06 -4.84
CA LYS A 96 63.75 34.58 -3.46
C LYS A 96 62.63 34.08 -2.54
N HIS A 97 61.41 33.94 -3.04
CA HIS A 97 60.24 33.52 -2.27
C HIS A 97 59.85 32.05 -2.49
N ARG A 98 60.61 31.30 -3.29
CA ARG A 98 60.30 29.90 -3.64
C ARG A 98 60.20 29.01 -2.39
N SER A 99 61.09 29.21 -1.44
CA SER A 99 61.16 28.44 -0.19
C SER A 99 59.92 28.60 0.70
N ASP A 100 59.10 29.64 0.47
CA ASP A 100 57.88 29.86 1.27
C ASP A 100 56.82 28.81 0.92
N PHE A 101 56.72 28.42 -0.36
CA PHE A 101 55.67 27.53 -0.92
C PHE A 101 56.16 26.13 -1.29
N PHE A 102 57.43 25.99 -1.68
CA PHE A 102 57.99 24.72 -2.13
C PHE A 102 58.95 24.14 -1.08
N TYR A 103 59.04 22.82 -1.04
CA TYR A 103 60.14 22.09 -0.40
C TYR A 103 61.36 22.05 -1.33
N GLU A 104 62.50 21.59 -0.79
CA GLU A 104 63.78 21.49 -1.52
C GLU A 104 63.71 20.51 -2.70
N ASP A 105 62.83 19.49 -2.63
CA ASP A 105 62.57 18.53 -3.70
C ASP A 105 61.69 19.10 -4.83
N GLY A 106 61.15 20.31 -4.66
CA GLY A 106 60.24 20.96 -5.60
C GLY A 106 58.76 20.63 -5.40
N SER A 107 58.39 19.89 -4.35
CA SER A 107 57.00 19.61 -3.98
C SER A 107 56.32 20.84 -3.35
N LEU A 108 55.02 21.01 -3.56
CA LEU A 108 54.24 22.10 -2.95
C LEU A 108 53.80 21.75 -1.53
N LYS A 109 54.06 22.64 -0.56
CA LYS A 109 53.75 22.43 0.86
C LYS A 109 52.26 22.24 1.11
N GLU A 110 51.42 23.02 0.45
CA GLU A 110 49.96 22.98 0.61
C GLU A 110 49.36 21.64 0.16
N VAL A 111 49.92 21.03 -0.89
CA VAL A 111 49.45 19.71 -1.39
C VAL A 111 49.69 18.65 -0.32
N GLN A 112 50.88 18.62 0.29
CA GLN A 112 51.16 17.65 1.36
C GLN A 112 50.26 17.86 2.57
N LYS A 113 50.07 19.11 3.03
CA LYS A 113 49.16 19.42 4.15
C LYS A 113 47.72 18.98 3.89
N ILE A 114 47.19 19.25 2.68
CA ILE A 114 45.82 18.84 2.31
C ILE A 114 45.73 17.31 2.24
N ASN A 115 46.74 16.64 1.69
CA ASN A 115 46.77 15.18 1.62
C ASN A 115 46.84 14.53 3.01
N GLU A 116 47.62 15.07 3.93
CA GLU A 116 47.67 14.60 5.33
C GLU A 116 46.33 14.81 6.04
N MET A 117 45.73 15.99 5.86
CA MET A 117 44.38 16.26 6.36
C MET A 117 43.35 15.29 5.77
N TYR A 118 43.43 14.97 4.47
CA TYR A 118 42.55 14.00 3.83
C TYR A 118 42.78 12.58 4.37
N ALA A 119 44.03 12.17 4.55
CA ALA A 119 44.39 10.86 5.10
C ALA A 119 43.84 10.67 6.53
N THR A 120 43.98 11.69 7.38
CA THR A 120 43.41 11.65 8.74
C THR A 120 41.89 11.58 8.73
N LEU A 121 41.23 12.34 7.86
CA LEU A 121 39.77 12.28 7.68
C LEU A 121 39.31 10.90 7.19
N GLN A 122 40.03 10.31 6.23
CA GLN A 122 39.72 8.99 5.67
C GLN A 122 39.82 7.89 6.74
N GLU A 123 40.81 7.96 7.63
CA GLU A 123 40.97 6.98 8.72
C GLU A 123 39.84 7.12 9.77
N GLU A 124 39.46 8.34 10.13
CA GLU A 124 38.32 8.56 11.03
C GLU A 124 36.98 8.12 10.39
N LEU A 125 36.82 8.30 9.08
CA LEU A 125 35.67 7.77 8.34
C LEU A 125 35.64 6.24 8.41
N LYS A 126 36.77 5.57 8.13
CA LYS A 126 36.90 4.11 8.19
C LYS A 126 36.54 3.58 9.58
N LYS A 127 37.09 4.18 10.63
CA LYS A 127 36.79 3.85 12.03
C LYS A 127 35.30 4.04 12.36
N THR A 128 34.67 5.09 11.85
CA THR A 128 33.23 5.32 12.00
C THR A 128 32.42 4.26 11.28
N CYS A 129 32.80 3.89 10.04
CA CYS A 129 32.15 2.81 9.29
C CYS A 129 32.18 1.49 10.04
N THR A 130 33.31 1.08 10.62
CA THR A 130 33.41 -0.15 11.43
C THR A 130 32.49 -0.11 12.66
N LYS A 131 32.35 1.04 13.31
CA LYS A 131 31.40 1.20 14.44
C LYS A 131 29.96 1.06 13.98
N VAL A 132 29.59 1.70 12.86
CA VAL A 132 28.24 1.62 12.28
C VAL A 132 27.91 0.18 11.91
N GLU A 133 28.83 -0.52 11.23
CA GLU A 133 28.69 -1.94 10.87
C GLU A 133 28.38 -2.83 12.07
N VAL A 134 29.14 -2.69 13.18
CA VAL A 134 28.88 -3.45 14.41
C VAL A 134 27.53 -3.09 15.02
N SER A 135 27.15 -1.81 15.00
CA SER A 135 25.86 -1.36 15.53
C SER A 135 24.68 -1.90 14.71
N GLU A 136 24.78 -1.91 13.37
CA GLU A 136 23.76 -2.44 12.47
C GLU A 136 23.56 -3.94 12.69
N ARG A 137 24.65 -4.72 12.81
CA ARG A 137 24.56 -6.16 13.16
C ARG A 137 23.87 -6.40 14.50
N THR A 138 24.12 -5.53 15.47
CA THR A 138 23.49 -5.63 16.79
C THR A 138 21.99 -5.34 16.71
N VAL A 139 21.60 -4.31 15.94
CA VAL A 139 20.19 -3.99 15.68
C VAL A 139 19.50 -5.12 14.94
N GLU A 140 20.14 -5.70 13.92
CA GLU A 140 19.60 -6.85 13.17
C GLU A 140 19.32 -8.04 14.10
N LYS A 141 20.29 -8.41 14.94
CA LYS A 141 20.13 -9.48 15.92
C LYS A 141 18.95 -9.21 16.87
N LEU A 142 18.88 -7.99 17.42
CA LEU A 142 17.81 -7.62 18.35
C LEU A 142 16.43 -7.61 17.67
N LEU A 143 16.33 -7.14 16.43
CA LEU A 143 15.09 -7.18 15.66
C LEU A 143 14.64 -8.62 15.40
N ALA A 144 15.56 -9.54 15.12
CA ALA A 144 15.26 -10.96 14.96
C ALA A 144 14.72 -11.58 16.26
N GLU A 145 15.35 -11.30 17.40
CA GLU A 145 14.92 -11.75 18.73
C GLU A 145 13.53 -11.20 19.09
N VAL A 146 13.31 -9.90 18.92
CA VAL A 146 11.99 -9.27 19.14
C VAL A 146 10.93 -9.87 18.20
N GLY A 147 11.28 -10.14 16.95
CA GLY A 147 10.39 -10.81 15.99
C GLY A 147 10.02 -12.23 16.42
N GLN A 148 10.98 -13.00 16.94
CA GLN A 148 10.73 -14.33 17.50
C GLN A 148 9.81 -14.27 18.72
N LEU A 149 10.09 -13.37 19.67
CA LEU A 149 9.27 -13.19 20.86
C LEU A 149 7.84 -12.77 20.53
N LYS A 150 7.66 -11.85 19.57
CA LYS A 150 6.31 -11.46 19.08
C LYS A 150 5.54 -12.64 18.49
N ARG A 151 6.20 -13.51 17.72
CA ARG A 151 5.59 -14.73 17.17
C ARG A 151 5.18 -15.70 18.27
N GLU A 152 6.02 -15.90 19.27
CA GLU A 152 5.72 -16.79 20.39
C GLU A 152 4.57 -16.26 21.26
N ILE A 153 4.51 -14.94 21.51
CA ILE A 153 3.38 -14.29 22.19
C ILE A 153 2.09 -14.50 21.40
N LYS A 154 2.13 -14.32 20.08
CA LYS A 154 0.97 -14.54 19.21
C LYS A 154 0.48 -16.00 19.29
N ARG A 155 1.40 -16.97 19.15
CA ARG A 155 1.12 -18.40 19.24
C ARG A 155 0.49 -18.78 20.59
N LYS A 156 1.04 -18.28 21.70
CA LYS A 156 0.48 -18.53 23.04
C LYS A 156 -0.92 -17.94 23.19
N LYS A 157 -1.16 -16.72 22.71
CA LYS A 157 -2.50 -16.09 22.74
C LYS A 157 -3.54 -16.91 21.95
N GLU A 158 -3.18 -17.39 20.78
CA GLU A 158 -4.05 -18.24 19.95
C GLU A 158 -4.35 -19.58 20.63
N GLN A 159 -3.34 -20.22 21.25
CA GLN A 159 -3.52 -21.48 21.97
C GLN A 159 -4.39 -21.32 23.24
N THR A 160 -4.32 -20.19 23.93
CA THR A 160 -5.21 -19.90 25.07
C THR A 160 -6.65 -19.65 24.63
N GLN A 161 -6.88 -19.05 23.45
CA GLN A 161 -8.22 -18.85 22.90
C GLN A 161 -8.86 -20.18 22.48
N THR A 162 -8.14 -21.06 21.78
CA THR A 162 -8.66 -22.37 21.37
C THR A 162 -8.86 -23.34 22.54
N SER A 163 -8.06 -23.23 23.61
CA SER A 163 -8.28 -23.98 24.85
C SER A 163 -9.44 -23.43 25.70
N GLY A 164 -9.83 -22.17 25.50
CA GLY A 164 -10.97 -21.54 26.19
C GLY A 164 -12.32 -21.90 25.56
N GLU A 165 -12.40 -22.01 24.23
CA GLU A 165 -13.62 -22.41 23.53
C GLU A 165 -14.03 -23.87 23.83
N ASN A 166 -13.07 -24.80 23.91
CA ASN A 166 -13.33 -26.22 24.18
C ASN A 166 -13.78 -26.54 25.62
N LYS A 167 -13.78 -25.56 26.54
CA LYS A 167 -14.32 -25.73 27.91
C LYS A 167 -15.70 -25.11 28.11
N SER A 168 -16.29 -24.53 27.05
CA SER A 168 -17.61 -23.89 27.12
C SER A 168 -18.69 -24.56 26.27
N SER A 169 -18.36 -25.59 25.49
CA SER A 169 -19.40 -26.46 24.92
C SER A 169 -19.91 -27.40 26.02
N SER A 170 -20.90 -26.95 26.79
CA SER A 170 -21.85 -27.90 27.36
C SER A 170 -22.33 -28.80 26.22
N ASN A 171 -22.38 -30.11 26.45
CA ASN A 171 -22.79 -31.11 25.48
C ASN A 171 -24.31 -31.08 25.23
N GLU A 172 -24.89 -29.88 25.09
CA GLU A 172 -26.29 -29.70 24.75
C GLU A 172 -26.37 -29.20 23.30
N PRO A 173 -27.22 -29.82 22.46
CA PRO A 173 -27.47 -29.29 21.13
C PRO A 173 -27.94 -27.83 21.25
N PRO A 174 -27.46 -26.91 20.39
CA PRO A 174 -27.86 -25.51 20.48
C PRO A 174 -29.38 -25.41 20.31
N GLU A 175 -30.06 -25.08 21.40
CA GLU A 175 -31.50 -24.90 21.43
C GLU A 175 -31.90 -23.78 20.45
N ASN A 176 -33.04 -23.92 19.78
CA ASN A 176 -33.57 -22.83 18.98
C ASN A 176 -34.23 -21.80 19.92
N ILE A 177 -33.41 -20.90 20.45
CA ILE A 177 -33.78 -19.88 21.44
C ILE A 177 -35.00 -19.05 20.98
N PHE A 178 -35.04 -18.66 19.70
CA PHE A 178 -36.14 -17.87 19.15
C PHE A 178 -37.47 -18.65 19.14
N LEU A 179 -37.43 -19.93 18.78
CA LEU A 179 -38.61 -20.78 18.77
C LEU A 179 -39.12 -21.03 20.19
N CYS A 180 -38.21 -21.30 21.14
CA CYS A 180 -38.58 -21.53 22.54
C CYS A 180 -39.25 -20.30 23.15
N GLN A 181 -38.68 -19.11 22.94
CA GLN A 181 -39.28 -17.87 23.42
C GLN A 181 -40.63 -17.58 22.72
N ALA A 182 -40.75 -17.86 21.42
CA ALA A 182 -42.01 -17.67 20.69
C ALA A 182 -43.12 -18.56 21.24
N LEU A 183 -42.83 -19.84 21.48
CA LEU A 183 -43.81 -20.79 22.03
C LEU A 183 -44.21 -20.44 23.46
N GLN A 184 -43.28 -19.95 24.28
CA GLN A 184 -43.59 -19.42 25.62
C GLN A 184 -44.47 -18.16 25.55
N THR A 185 -44.22 -17.26 24.59
CA THR A 185 -44.94 -15.98 24.46
C THR A 185 -46.35 -16.18 23.89
N PHE A 186 -46.52 -16.97 22.82
CA PHE A 186 -47.82 -17.18 22.19
C PHE A 186 -48.68 -18.24 22.87
N PHE A 187 -48.07 -19.25 23.51
CA PHE A 187 -48.77 -20.41 24.05
C PHE A 187 -48.26 -20.84 25.45
N PRO A 188 -48.31 -19.95 26.46
CA PRO A 188 -47.72 -20.19 27.78
C PRO A 188 -48.28 -21.40 28.54
N HIS A 189 -49.51 -21.83 28.24
CA HIS A 189 -50.21 -22.93 28.94
C HIS A 189 -50.46 -24.17 28.07
N SER A 190 -49.79 -24.28 26.93
CA SER A 190 -50.08 -25.33 25.93
C SER A 190 -49.33 -26.65 26.16
N GLY A 191 -48.33 -26.68 27.04
CA GLY A 191 -47.43 -27.83 27.18
C GLY A 191 -46.54 -28.10 25.95
N LEU A 192 -46.61 -27.26 24.90
CA LEU A 192 -45.88 -27.40 23.63
C LEU A 192 -44.44 -26.84 23.68
N GLN A 193 -43.91 -26.60 24.88
CA GLN A 193 -42.59 -26.02 25.09
C GLN A 193 -41.46 -27.06 24.94
N THR A 194 -41.78 -28.25 24.45
CA THR A 194 -40.83 -29.33 24.24
C THR A 194 -40.63 -29.55 22.74
N CYS A 195 -39.39 -29.43 22.29
CA CYS A 195 -38.95 -29.66 20.91
C CYS A 195 -38.34 -31.07 20.72
N ILE A 196 -38.47 -31.94 21.73
CA ILE A 196 -37.86 -33.28 21.75
C ILE A 196 -38.96 -34.34 21.79
N VAL A 197 -38.84 -35.30 20.87
CA VAL A 197 -39.71 -36.47 20.77
C VAL A 197 -38.89 -37.75 20.91
N SER A 198 -39.46 -38.78 21.53
CA SER A 198 -38.83 -40.10 21.60
C SER A 198 -38.83 -40.78 20.23
N LEU A 199 -37.93 -41.74 20.03
CA LEU A 199 -37.89 -42.58 18.83
C LEU A 199 -39.20 -43.37 18.59
N GLN A 200 -40.04 -43.54 19.61
CA GLN A 200 -41.38 -44.13 19.47
C GLN A 200 -42.49 -43.09 19.22
N GLY A 201 -42.14 -41.85 18.92
CA GLY A 201 -43.07 -40.77 18.58
C GLY A 201 -43.83 -40.18 19.77
N ARG A 202 -43.37 -40.41 21.00
CA ARG A 202 -43.99 -39.83 22.21
C ARG A 202 -43.29 -38.52 22.58
N PRO A 203 -44.02 -37.45 22.91
CA PRO A 203 -43.40 -36.20 23.35
C PRO A 203 -42.71 -36.42 24.70
N ILE A 204 -41.50 -35.87 24.86
CA ILE A 204 -40.80 -35.86 26.14
C ILE A 204 -41.22 -34.58 26.87
N LEU A 205 -41.65 -34.70 28.12
CA LEU A 205 -42.14 -33.62 29.00
C LEU A 205 -40.99 -32.87 29.70
N GLU A 206 -39.86 -32.75 29.02
CA GLU A 206 -38.70 -32.03 29.53
C GLU A 206 -38.61 -30.71 28.78
N HIS A 207 -38.70 -29.59 29.51
CA HIS A 207 -38.68 -28.25 28.94
C HIS A 207 -37.36 -28.03 28.21
N CYS A 208 -37.43 -27.68 26.93
CA CYS A 208 -36.24 -27.52 26.08
C CYS A 208 -35.59 -26.14 26.19
N CYS A 209 -35.98 -25.32 27.17
CA CYS A 209 -35.36 -24.04 27.47
C CYS A 209 -35.97 -23.49 28.78
N ASN A 210 -35.18 -23.40 29.85
CA ASN A 210 -35.64 -22.89 31.16
C ASN A 210 -35.23 -21.43 31.43
N THR A 211 -34.50 -20.82 30.50
CA THR A 211 -33.97 -19.47 30.61
C THR A 211 -34.83 -18.49 29.82
N ASP A 212 -35.26 -17.40 30.46
CA ASP A 212 -35.87 -16.27 29.75
C ASP A 212 -34.76 -15.51 29.00
N HIS A 213 -34.86 -15.47 27.68
CA HIS A 213 -33.86 -14.84 26.82
C HIS A 213 -34.14 -13.35 26.57
N ASN A 214 -35.20 -12.79 27.15
CA ASN A 214 -35.59 -11.38 27.05
C ASN A 214 -35.68 -10.90 25.58
N ILE A 215 -36.18 -11.78 24.71
CA ILE A 215 -36.40 -11.48 23.29
C ILE A 215 -37.84 -10.98 23.12
N ASN A 216 -37.99 -9.75 22.64
CA ASN A 216 -39.29 -9.15 22.38
C ASN A 216 -39.85 -9.63 21.03
N ILE A 217 -40.85 -10.51 21.07
CA ILE A 217 -41.48 -11.07 19.86
C ILE A 217 -42.77 -10.28 19.57
N THR A 218 -42.68 -9.33 18.65
CA THR A 218 -43.77 -8.41 18.28
C THR A 218 -44.65 -8.87 17.11
N GLU A 219 -44.30 -9.95 16.42
CA GLU A 219 -45.02 -10.39 15.22
C GLU A 219 -46.28 -11.18 15.58
N LYS A 220 -47.46 -10.75 15.12
CA LYS A 220 -48.71 -11.48 15.40
C LYS A 220 -48.79 -12.75 14.54
N LEU A 221 -49.15 -13.87 15.16
CA LEU A 221 -49.54 -15.08 14.42
C LEU A 221 -50.71 -14.78 13.49
N THR A 222 -50.81 -15.55 12.40
CA THR A 222 -51.75 -15.37 11.29
C THR A 222 -53.12 -14.85 11.74
N LEU A 223 -53.53 -13.71 11.14
CA LEU A 223 -54.83 -13.11 11.36
C LEU A 223 -55.92 -14.09 10.91
N MET A 224 -56.69 -14.63 11.88
CA MET A 224 -57.85 -15.47 11.59
C MET A 224 -59.01 -14.58 11.12
N LEU A 225 -59.12 -14.39 9.81
CA LEU A 225 -60.30 -13.83 9.17
C LEU A 225 -61.24 -14.99 8.80
N GLU A 226 -62.39 -15.06 9.46
CA GLU A 226 -63.51 -15.89 9.00
C GLU A 226 -64.20 -15.17 7.84
N ASP A 227 -63.73 -15.40 6.62
CA ASP A 227 -64.45 -15.00 5.41
C ASP A 227 -65.72 -15.85 5.31
N SER A 228 -66.81 -15.29 5.81
CA SER A 228 -68.15 -15.90 5.83
C SER A 228 -68.83 -15.82 4.45
N ASP A 229 -68.10 -16.02 3.35
CA ASP A 229 -68.66 -16.02 2.00
C ASP A 229 -67.89 -16.99 1.08
N PHE A 230 -68.13 -18.30 1.27
CA PHE A 230 -67.85 -19.29 0.23
C PHE A 230 -69.11 -20.10 -0.08
N PRO A 231 -69.78 -19.90 -1.23
CA PRO A 231 -70.74 -20.86 -1.71
C PRO A 231 -69.99 -22.12 -2.17
N LYS A 232 -70.26 -23.22 -1.46
CA LYS A 232 -69.92 -24.59 -1.86
C LYS A 232 -70.50 -24.89 -3.25
N GLY A 233 -69.68 -25.49 -4.12
CA GLY A 233 -70.17 -26.36 -5.19
C GLY A 233 -69.67 -26.01 -6.58
N GLY A 234 -68.61 -26.69 -7.02
CA GLY A 234 -68.13 -26.57 -8.39
C GLY A 234 -67.00 -27.54 -8.71
N MET A 235 -67.27 -28.84 -8.58
CA MET A 235 -66.38 -29.91 -9.04
C MET A 235 -66.18 -29.77 -10.57
N LYS A 236 -65.12 -29.09 -11.00
CA LYS A 236 -64.73 -29.05 -12.42
C LYS A 236 -63.72 -30.15 -12.69
N GLN A 237 -64.23 -31.15 -13.41
CA GLN A 237 -63.50 -32.30 -13.90
C GLN A 237 -62.26 -31.92 -14.71
N LEU A 238 -61.19 -32.66 -14.43
CA LEU A 238 -60.00 -32.83 -15.23
C LEU A 238 -60.39 -33.40 -16.61
N THR A 239 -60.42 -32.56 -17.65
CA THR A 239 -60.56 -33.02 -19.04
C THR A 239 -59.22 -32.94 -19.77
N LYS A 240 -58.62 -34.13 -19.93
CA LYS A 240 -57.52 -34.42 -20.86
C LYS A 240 -57.91 -33.94 -22.27
N ARG A 241 -57.11 -33.07 -22.88
CA ARG A 241 -57.09 -32.89 -24.34
C ARG A 241 -55.79 -33.42 -24.91
N LYS A 242 -55.97 -34.40 -25.79
CA LYS A 242 -55.04 -35.17 -26.60
C LYS A 242 -54.35 -34.26 -27.62
N ALA A 243 -53.03 -34.32 -27.67
CA ALA A 243 -52.21 -33.66 -28.68
C ALA A 243 -52.30 -34.40 -30.03
N ARG A 244 -52.30 -33.65 -31.15
CA ARG A 244 -51.90 -34.15 -32.47
C ARG A 244 -50.69 -33.33 -32.89
N ALA A 245 -49.52 -33.96 -32.86
CA ALA A 245 -48.26 -33.44 -33.36
C ALA A 245 -48.11 -33.79 -34.84
N THR A 246 -47.43 -32.92 -35.59
CA THR A 246 -46.82 -33.27 -36.88
C THR A 246 -45.39 -32.72 -36.86
N THR A 247 -44.43 -33.66 -36.77
CA THR A 247 -43.04 -33.67 -37.33
C THR A 247 -42.11 -32.48 -37.06
N ALA A 248 -40.87 -32.57 -36.57
CA ALA A 248 -39.91 -33.67 -36.37
C ALA A 248 -38.83 -33.24 -35.31
N GLY A 249 -38.15 -34.20 -34.67
CA GLY A 249 -37.14 -33.98 -33.60
C GLY A 249 -35.69 -33.70 -34.09
N PRO A 250 -34.61 -33.85 -33.27
CA PRO A 250 -34.55 -34.35 -31.87
C PRO A 250 -33.76 -33.50 -30.82
N ARG A 251 -34.26 -33.58 -29.56
CA ARG A 251 -33.61 -33.68 -28.21
C ARG A 251 -32.39 -32.80 -27.81
N SER A 252 -32.58 -31.88 -26.84
CA SER A 252 -32.25 -31.96 -25.37
C SER A 252 -30.86 -31.40 -25.03
N LEU A 253 -30.66 -30.44 -24.12
CA LEU A 253 -30.87 -30.50 -22.66
C LEU A 253 -30.85 -29.09 -22.02
N LYS A 254 -31.73 -28.88 -21.03
CA LYS A 254 -31.58 -28.11 -19.78
C LYS A 254 -30.77 -26.79 -19.80
N LYS A 255 -31.45 -25.67 -19.48
CA LYS A 255 -31.23 -24.93 -18.22
C LYS A 255 -32.23 -23.77 -18.05
N SER A 256 -32.63 -23.63 -16.80
CA SER A 256 -33.55 -22.67 -16.19
C SER A 256 -33.15 -21.21 -16.38
N ARG A 257 -34.15 -20.33 -16.56
CA ARG A 257 -34.02 -18.90 -16.25
C ARG A 257 -33.82 -18.69 -14.74
N PRO A 258 -33.25 -17.54 -14.36
CA PRO A 258 -34.07 -16.59 -13.62
C PRO A 258 -34.05 -15.17 -14.20
N LEU A 259 -35.26 -14.64 -14.37
CA LEU A 259 -35.68 -13.25 -14.16
C LEU A 259 -35.85 -13.10 -12.63
N LYS A 260 -35.60 -12.01 -11.91
CA LYS A 260 -35.28 -10.57 -12.05
C LYS A 260 -34.50 -10.23 -10.74
N LEU A 261 -33.95 -9.07 -10.41
CA LEU A 261 -34.55 -7.73 -10.39
C LEU A 261 -33.53 -6.77 -9.76
N HIS A 262 -33.39 -5.59 -10.36
CA HIS A 262 -32.92 -4.30 -9.84
C HIS A 262 -32.13 -4.20 -8.52
N GLN A 263 -30.96 -3.58 -8.62
CA GLN A 263 -30.64 -2.43 -7.76
C GLN A 263 -30.12 -1.28 -8.63
N LYS A 264 -30.71 -0.10 -8.42
CA LYS A 264 -30.55 1.14 -9.20
C LYS A 264 -29.14 1.71 -9.09
N LEU A 265 -28.55 2.02 -10.25
CA LEU A 265 -27.48 3.01 -10.41
C LEU A 265 -28.17 4.35 -10.78
N PHE A 266 -27.89 5.41 -10.03
CA PHE A 266 -28.29 6.76 -10.42
C PHE A 266 -27.32 7.27 -11.50
N GLN A 267 -27.92 7.76 -12.57
CA GLN A 267 -27.30 8.40 -13.73
C GLN A 267 -27.87 9.82 -13.81
N GLY A 268 -27.01 10.77 -14.18
CA GLY A 268 -27.31 12.16 -14.51
C GLY A 268 -25.99 12.93 -14.47
N ASP A 269 -25.53 13.66 -15.47
CA ASP A 269 -25.97 13.85 -16.85
C ASP A 269 -24.71 14.15 -17.68
N GLN A 270 -24.86 14.02 -18.99
CA GLN A 270 -23.85 14.01 -20.03
C GLN A 270 -23.83 15.34 -20.80
N GLU A 271 -22.66 15.92 -21.02
CA GLU A 271 -22.29 16.79 -22.15
C GLU A 271 -20.79 16.56 -22.40
N ASP A 272 -20.40 15.67 -23.32
CA ASP A 272 -20.18 15.87 -24.76
C ASP A 272 -19.11 16.93 -25.10
N SER A 273 -17.90 16.48 -25.48
CA SER A 273 -17.18 16.99 -26.65
C SER A 273 -15.89 16.18 -26.85
N ASP A 274 -15.93 15.31 -27.85
CA ASP A 274 -14.78 14.69 -28.49
C ASP A 274 -13.88 15.74 -29.17
N GLN A 275 -12.57 15.69 -28.91
CA GLN A 275 -11.57 15.95 -29.95
C GLN A 275 -10.20 15.35 -29.60
N GLU A 276 -9.91 14.24 -30.26
CA GLU A 276 -8.56 13.75 -30.48
C GLU A 276 -7.71 14.84 -31.16
N ARG A 277 -6.57 15.20 -30.55
CA ARG A 277 -5.46 15.84 -31.26
C ARG A 277 -4.16 15.06 -31.05
N LYS A 278 -3.87 14.26 -32.07
CA LYS A 278 -2.54 13.99 -32.63
C LYS A 278 -1.62 15.21 -32.42
N ILE A 279 -0.51 15.05 -31.71
CA ILE A 279 0.62 15.99 -31.80
C ILE A 279 1.83 15.23 -32.33
N THR A 280 2.19 15.68 -33.52
CA THR A 280 3.23 15.27 -34.42
C THR A 280 4.61 15.57 -33.83
N LEU A 281 5.51 14.62 -33.97
CA LEU A 281 6.96 14.81 -33.90
C LEU A 281 7.35 15.89 -34.92
N SER A 282 8.09 16.91 -34.48
CA SER A 282 8.84 17.79 -35.38
C SER A 282 10.32 17.62 -35.09
N GLY A 283 11.00 17.09 -36.09
CA GLY A 283 12.45 17.07 -36.16
C GLY A 283 12.97 18.42 -36.64
N THR A 284 14.21 18.69 -36.26
CA THR A 284 15.08 19.64 -36.96
C THR A 284 16.31 18.88 -37.38
N GLU A 285 16.39 18.63 -38.68
CA GLU A 285 17.57 18.19 -39.41
C GLU A 285 18.48 19.40 -39.63
N THR A 286 19.77 19.25 -39.34
CA THR A 286 20.84 19.91 -40.09
C THR A 286 22.00 18.94 -40.19
N ASP A 287 22.30 18.59 -41.44
CA ASP A 287 23.44 17.82 -41.94
C ASP A 287 24.79 18.38 -41.49
N GLU A 288 25.74 17.48 -41.27
CA GLU A 288 27.13 17.61 -41.72
C GLU A 288 27.74 16.19 -41.73
N ALA A 289 27.74 15.60 -42.92
CA ALA A 289 28.38 14.34 -43.22
C ALA A 289 29.77 14.60 -43.79
N ALA A 290 30.84 14.14 -43.11
CA ALA A 290 32.07 13.65 -43.73
C ALA A 290 33.10 13.20 -42.67
N LEU A 291 33.24 11.89 -42.44
CA LEU A 291 34.46 11.17 -42.82
C LEU A 291 34.32 9.65 -42.59
N GLU A 292 34.67 8.90 -43.64
CA GLU A 292 34.65 7.44 -43.72
C GLU A 292 35.86 6.76 -43.01
N LYS A 293 35.56 5.58 -42.45
CA LYS A 293 36.31 4.30 -42.47
C LYS A 293 37.65 4.14 -41.73
N LEU A 294 37.62 3.22 -40.74
CA LEU A 294 38.52 2.05 -40.56
C LEU A 294 37.90 1.16 -39.47
N LYS A 295 37.15 0.11 -39.85
CA LYS A 295 37.52 -1.32 -39.84
C LYS A 295 38.04 -1.91 -38.51
N ASP A 296 37.21 -2.84 -38.03
CA ASP A 296 37.50 -4.16 -37.45
C ASP A 296 37.94 -4.33 -35.98
N THR A 297 37.13 -5.20 -35.35
CA THR A 297 37.44 -6.23 -34.34
C THR A 297 37.58 -5.89 -32.85
N ASP A 298 36.77 -6.66 -32.12
CA ASP A 298 37.03 -7.31 -30.84
C ASP A 298 36.66 -6.65 -29.50
N GLU A 299 35.83 -7.43 -28.80
CA GLU A 299 35.73 -7.62 -27.36
C GLU A 299 35.31 -6.44 -26.46
N TYR A 300 34.02 -6.51 -26.09
CA TYR A 300 33.52 -6.02 -24.80
C TYR A 300 34.38 -6.52 -23.62
N PRO A 301 34.68 -5.67 -22.64
CA PRO A 301 34.81 -6.10 -21.26
C PRO A 301 33.66 -5.59 -20.40
N HIS A 302 33.12 -6.53 -19.63
CA HIS A 302 32.06 -6.37 -18.66
C HIS A 302 32.35 -5.32 -17.59
N SER A 303 31.34 -4.50 -17.30
CA SER A 303 31.27 -3.60 -16.15
C SER A 303 31.30 -4.39 -14.83
N PRO A 304 32.01 -3.93 -13.79
CA PRO A 304 31.93 -4.56 -12.47
C PRO A 304 30.68 -4.05 -11.73
N THR A 305 29.83 -4.98 -11.32
CA THR A 305 28.71 -4.74 -10.40
C THR A 305 29.24 -4.58 -8.97
N PHE A 306 28.59 -3.70 -8.20
CA PHE A 306 28.80 -3.46 -6.77
C PHE A 306 28.58 -4.70 -5.90
#